data_AF-A0A538AIF3-F1
#
_entry.id   AF-A0A538AIF3-F1
#
_cell.length_a   1.000
_cell.length_b   1.000
_cell.length_c   1.000
_cell.angle_alpha   90.00
_cell.angle_beta   90.00
_cell.angle_gamma   90.00
#
_symmetry.space_group_name_H-M   'P 1'
#
loop_
_entity.id
_entity.type
_entity.pdbx_description
1 polymer ?
#
loop_
_entity_poly.entity_id
_entity_poly.type
_entity_poly.pdbx_seq_one_letter_code
_entity_poly.pdbx_strand_id
1 'polypeptide(L)'
;MDSLITAAARALAAGDPLGALKRVALRDDAPGLALRGIAMAQLGDLVRAKALLRLAARAFGPKEAVARARCVVAEAEIALVSRDLGWPAKALDAARATLEAHGDRVNVAHARHLEVRRLLLIGRIDEAERTLAKLDVAPLPPASRTVHELVVAGIAIRRLGTKAARAALARAKRAAHYARIPALTAEVESAYLVLNAPAARLIASGGERVLLLEEVEALLASNAFVVDA
;
A
#
# COMPACT_ATOMS: atom_id res chain seq x y z
N MET A 1 -20.04 -18.42 -14.39
CA MET A 1 -19.04 -17.77 -13.50
C MET A 1 -18.93 -18.64 -12.27
N ASP A 2 -17.72 -19.09 -11.90
CA ASP A 2 -17.53 -20.00 -10.76
C ASP A 2 -17.93 -19.30 -9.44
N SER A 3 -18.96 -19.84 -8.79
CA SER A 3 -19.57 -19.25 -7.59
C SER A 3 -18.62 -19.25 -6.41
N LEU A 4 -17.75 -20.26 -6.30
CA LEU A 4 -16.77 -20.39 -5.22
C LEU A 4 -15.65 -19.36 -5.35
N ILE A 5 -15.12 -19.16 -6.55
CA ILE A 5 -14.12 -18.12 -6.84
C ILE A 5 -14.67 -16.73 -6.50
N THR A 6 -15.90 -16.45 -6.91
CA THR A 6 -16.54 -15.15 -6.63
C THR A 6 -16.73 -14.94 -5.12
N ALA A 7 -17.19 -15.97 -4.40
CA ALA A 7 -17.37 -15.90 -2.96
C ALA A 7 -16.04 -15.76 -2.19
N ALA A 8 -14.98 -16.44 -2.64
CA ALA A 8 -13.65 -16.32 -2.06
C ALA A 8 -13.03 -14.93 -2.31
N ALA A 9 -13.18 -14.38 -3.51
CA ALA A 9 -12.74 -13.02 -3.81
C ALA A 9 -13.44 -11.98 -2.93
N ARG A 10 -14.76 -12.13 -2.69
CA ARG A 10 -15.50 -11.26 -1.77
C ARG A 10 -15.02 -11.40 -0.33
N ALA A 11 -14.73 -12.62 0.13
CA ALA A 11 -14.17 -12.84 1.47
C ALA A 11 -12.83 -12.12 1.64
N LEU A 12 -11.91 -12.24 0.67
CA LEU A 12 -10.63 -11.52 0.69
C LEU A 12 -10.79 -10.01 0.67
N ALA A 13 -11.73 -9.49 -0.13
CA ALA A 13 -12.01 -8.06 -0.19
C ALA A 13 -12.57 -7.52 1.14
N ALA A 14 -13.21 -8.37 1.94
CA ALA A 14 -13.68 -8.05 3.29
C ALA A 14 -12.63 -8.32 4.39
N GLY A 15 -11.42 -8.77 4.03
CA GLY A 15 -10.37 -9.12 4.99
C GLY A 15 -10.59 -10.45 5.72
N ASP A 16 -11.31 -11.40 5.11
CA ASP A 16 -11.54 -12.76 5.62
C ASP A 16 -10.73 -13.80 4.81
N PRO A 17 -9.41 -13.92 5.05
CA PRO A 17 -8.57 -14.88 4.34
C PRO A 17 -8.94 -16.34 4.66
N LEU A 18 -9.39 -16.63 5.87
CA LEU A 18 -9.79 -17.98 6.26
C LEU A 18 -11.07 -18.41 5.56
N GLY A 19 -12.06 -17.52 5.45
CA GLY A 19 -13.27 -17.76 4.67
C GLY A 19 -12.97 -17.95 3.19
N ALA A 20 -12.00 -17.22 2.63
CA ALA A 20 -11.55 -17.45 1.27
C ALA A 20 -10.95 -18.85 1.11
N LEU A 21 -10.02 -19.24 1.99
CA LEU A 21 -9.37 -20.56 1.94
C LEU A 21 -10.37 -21.71 2.10
N LYS A 22 -11.38 -21.58 2.95
CA LYS A 22 -12.46 -22.58 3.07
C LYS A 22 -13.14 -22.91 1.73
N ARG A 23 -13.10 -22.00 0.76
CA ARG A 23 -13.75 -22.14 -0.55
C ARG A 23 -12.80 -22.60 -1.66
N VAL A 24 -11.51 -22.28 -1.56
CA VAL A 24 -10.53 -22.50 -2.64
C VAL A 24 -9.30 -23.32 -2.26
N ALA A 25 -9.17 -23.79 -1.01
CA ALA A 25 -7.95 -24.45 -0.52
C ALA A 25 -7.51 -25.68 -1.35
N LEU A 26 -8.46 -26.42 -1.92
CA LEU A 26 -8.20 -27.62 -2.73
C LEU A 26 -8.14 -27.34 -4.24
N ARG A 27 -8.14 -26.07 -4.64
CA ARG A 27 -8.09 -25.68 -6.04
C ARG A 27 -6.67 -25.37 -6.47
N ASP A 28 -6.30 -25.92 -7.63
CA ASP A 28 -5.01 -25.73 -8.28
C ASP A 28 -5.12 -25.11 -9.68
N ASP A 29 -6.33 -24.67 -10.09
CA ASP A 29 -6.51 -23.83 -11.27
C ASP A 29 -6.04 -22.39 -11.02
N ALA A 30 -5.76 -21.63 -12.09
CA ALA A 30 -5.14 -20.30 -11.98
C ALA A 30 -5.89 -19.32 -11.05
N PRO A 31 -7.25 -19.19 -11.10
CA PRO A 31 -7.99 -18.40 -10.12
C PRO A 31 -7.85 -18.90 -8.68
N GLY A 32 -7.89 -20.22 -8.45
CA GLY A 32 -7.73 -20.82 -7.13
C GLY A 32 -6.36 -20.51 -6.52
N LEU A 33 -5.30 -20.68 -7.31
CA LEU A 33 -3.93 -20.34 -6.93
C LEU A 33 -3.79 -18.85 -6.60
N ALA A 34 -4.35 -17.95 -7.42
CA ALA A 34 -4.28 -16.50 -7.18
C ALA A 34 -4.93 -16.11 -5.85
N LEU A 35 -6.15 -16.59 -5.59
CA LEU A 35 -6.89 -16.28 -4.36
C LEU A 35 -6.21 -16.88 -3.12
N ARG A 36 -5.67 -18.10 -3.21
CA ARG A 36 -4.86 -18.68 -2.13
C ARG A 36 -3.61 -17.85 -1.86
N GLY A 37 -2.94 -17.36 -2.92
CA GLY A 37 -1.78 -16.49 -2.79
C GLY A 37 -2.10 -15.20 -2.03
N ILE A 38 -3.20 -14.52 -2.38
CA ILE A 38 -3.66 -13.31 -1.67
C ILE A 38 -4.03 -13.65 -0.22
N ALA A 39 -4.71 -14.77 0.04
CA ALA A 39 -5.03 -15.20 1.39
C ALA A 39 -3.78 -15.44 2.25
N MET A 40 -2.76 -16.12 1.70
CA MET A 40 -1.48 -16.33 2.40
C MET A 40 -0.77 -15.00 2.69
N ALA A 41 -0.83 -14.03 1.77
CA ALA A 41 -0.27 -12.70 2.00
C ALA A 41 -0.95 -11.98 3.17
N GLN A 42 -2.29 -12.03 3.25
CA GLN A 42 -3.04 -11.45 4.38
C GLN A 42 -2.75 -12.15 5.71
N LEU A 43 -2.35 -13.43 5.69
CA LEU A 43 -1.94 -14.19 6.86
C LEU A 43 -0.44 -14.04 7.22
N GLY A 44 0.33 -13.30 6.40
CA GLY A 44 1.75 -13.05 6.62
C GLY A 44 2.72 -14.08 6.04
N ASP A 45 2.25 -15.14 5.37
CA ASP A 45 3.11 -16.11 4.67
C ASP A 45 3.46 -15.58 3.26
N LEU A 46 4.39 -14.62 3.24
CA LEU A 46 4.78 -13.90 2.02
C LEU A 46 5.52 -14.78 1.01
N VAL A 47 6.29 -15.77 1.49
CA VAL A 47 7.05 -16.68 0.63
C VAL A 47 6.08 -17.56 -0.16
N ARG A 48 5.11 -18.17 0.53
CA ARG A 48 4.10 -19.01 -0.10
C ARG A 48 3.17 -18.19 -0.99
N ALA A 49 2.77 -17.00 -0.55
CA ALA A 49 1.96 -16.09 -1.34
C ALA A 49 2.61 -15.76 -2.68
N LYS A 50 3.91 -15.38 -2.68
CA LYS A 50 4.68 -15.07 -3.89
C LYS A 50 4.76 -16.28 -4.83
N ALA A 51 5.00 -17.47 -4.30
CA ALA A 51 5.04 -18.69 -5.10
C ALA A 51 3.69 -19.00 -5.77
N LEU A 52 2.58 -18.91 -5.03
CA LEU A 52 1.23 -19.15 -5.54
C LEU A 52 0.82 -18.15 -6.63
N LEU A 53 1.12 -16.86 -6.44
CA LEU A 53 0.81 -15.82 -7.42
C LEU A 53 1.60 -15.98 -8.73
N ARG A 54 2.88 -16.39 -8.65
CA ARG A 54 3.69 -16.70 -9.83
C ARG A 54 3.15 -17.90 -10.59
N LEU A 55 2.73 -18.95 -9.88
CA LEU A 55 2.10 -20.12 -10.49
C LEU A 55 0.78 -19.74 -11.16
N ALA A 56 -0.06 -18.96 -10.48
CA ALA A 56 -1.31 -18.45 -11.04
C ALA A 56 -1.08 -17.63 -12.33
N ALA A 57 -0.15 -16.68 -12.29
CA ALA A 57 0.18 -15.83 -13.44
C ALA A 57 0.65 -16.64 -14.66
N ARG A 58 1.36 -17.75 -14.44
CA ARG A 58 1.80 -18.68 -15.50
C ARG A 58 0.67 -19.58 -16.00
N ALA A 59 -0.27 -19.94 -15.13
CA ALA A 59 -1.38 -20.83 -15.46
C ALA A 59 -2.53 -20.13 -16.22
N PHE A 60 -2.68 -18.81 -16.08
CA PHE A 60 -3.67 -18.03 -16.84
C PHE A 60 -3.35 -18.00 -18.35
N GLY A 61 -4.30 -18.43 -19.17
CA GLY A 61 -4.16 -18.54 -20.62
C GLY A 61 -4.14 -17.19 -21.33
N PRO A 62 -3.70 -17.09 -22.60
CA PRO A 62 -3.40 -15.83 -23.29
C PRO A 62 -4.52 -14.78 -23.24
N LYS A 63 -5.79 -15.22 -23.30
CA LYS A 63 -6.99 -14.37 -23.24
C LYS A 63 -7.27 -13.77 -21.85
N GLU A 64 -6.62 -14.25 -20.80
CA GLU A 64 -6.83 -13.83 -19.40
C GLU A 64 -5.80 -12.77 -18.95
N ALA A 65 -5.53 -11.80 -19.83
CA ALA A 65 -4.49 -10.78 -19.61
C ALA A 65 -4.73 -9.94 -18.34
N VAL A 66 -5.98 -9.59 -18.04
CA VAL A 66 -6.36 -8.84 -16.84
C VAL A 66 -6.06 -9.64 -15.56
N ALA A 67 -6.36 -10.94 -15.55
CA ALA A 67 -6.11 -11.79 -14.39
C ALA A 67 -4.61 -11.96 -14.12
N ARG A 68 -3.80 -12.13 -15.17
CA ARG A 68 -2.33 -12.10 -15.05
C ARG A 68 -1.82 -10.78 -14.50
N ALA A 69 -2.29 -9.65 -15.05
CA ALA A 69 -1.87 -8.33 -14.61
C ALA A 69 -2.18 -8.10 -13.13
N ARG A 70 -3.35 -8.54 -12.63
CA ARG A 70 -3.67 -8.50 -11.19
C ARG A 70 -2.71 -9.34 -10.35
N CYS A 71 -2.31 -10.52 -10.80
CA CYS A 71 -1.31 -11.34 -10.11
C CYS A 71 0.04 -10.64 -10.03
N VAL A 72 0.45 -9.96 -11.10
CA VAL A 72 1.69 -9.17 -11.12
C VAL A 72 1.62 -8.03 -10.10
N VAL A 73 0.50 -7.31 -10.02
CA VAL A 73 0.28 -6.23 -9.01
C VAL A 73 0.31 -6.79 -7.57
N ALA A 74 -0.25 -7.96 -7.33
CA ALA A 74 -0.19 -8.60 -6.01
C ALA A 74 1.22 -9.09 -5.63
N GLU A 75 1.96 -9.69 -6.59
CA GLU A 75 3.36 -10.09 -6.38
C GLU A 75 4.24 -8.88 -6.05
N ALA A 76 4.02 -7.81 -6.81
CA ALA A 76 4.57 -6.50 -6.59
C ALA A 76 4.40 -6.03 -5.14
N GLU A 77 3.16 -6.00 -4.64
CA GLU A 77 2.90 -5.61 -3.24
C GLU A 77 3.70 -6.46 -2.23
N ILE A 78 3.76 -7.78 -2.44
CA ILE A 78 4.56 -8.67 -1.58
C ILE A 78 6.05 -8.32 -1.65
N ALA A 79 6.60 -8.06 -2.83
CA ALA A 79 8.00 -7.65 -2.97
C ALA A 79 8.29 -6.36 -2.18
N LEU A 80 7.40 -5.37 -2.25
CA LEU A 80 7.55 -4.13 -1.49
C LEU A 80 7.52 -4.35 0.03
N VAL A 81 6.57 -5.16 0.52
CA VAL A 81 6.44 -5.50 1.94
C VAL A 81 7.68 -6.26 2.44
N SER A 82 8.21 -7.17 1.62
CA SER A 82 9.44 -7.91 1.90
C SER A 82 10.73 -7.10 1.72
N ARG A 83 10.63 -5.80 1.41
CA ARG A 83 11.77 -4.92 1.07
C ARG A 83 12.66 -5.44 -0.07
N ASP A 84 12.09 -6.25 -0.97
CA ASP A 84 12.72 -6.71 -2.19
C ASP A 84 12.60 -5.61 -3.26
N LEU A 85 13.62 -4.75 -3.29
CA LEU A 85 13.70 -3.62 -4.23
C LEU A 85 14.26 -4.00 -5.61
N GLY A 86 14.68 -5.28 -5.78
CA GLY A 86 15.06 -5.87 -7.08
C GLY A 86 13.88 -6.15 -8.00
N TRP A 87 12.69 -5.69 -7.59
CA TRP A 87 11.43 -5.72 -8.29
C TRP A 87 11.54 -5.42 -9.81
N PRO A 88 10.81 -6.15 -10.68
CA PRO A 88 10.75 -5.88 -12.11
C PRO A 88 9.81 -4.69 -12.44
N ALA A 89 10.32 -3.45 -12.40
CA ALA A 89 9.48 -2.25 -12.52
C ALA A 89 8.69 -2.22 -13.83
N LYS A 90 9.35 -2.65 -14.92
CA LYS A 90 8.76 -2.81 -16.25
C LYS A 90 7.54 -3.76 -16.26
N ALA A 91 7.55 -4.81 -15.44
CA ALA A 91 6.43 -5.74 -15.36
C ALA A 91 5.21 -5.10 -14.69
N LEU A 92 5.41 -4.28 -13.66
CA LEU A 92 4.32 -3.52 -13.05
C LEU A 92 3.75 -2.49 -14.04
N ASP A 93 4.62 -1.78 -14.77
CA ASP A 93 4.17 -0.82 -15.77
C ASP A 93 3.33 -1.47 -16.87
N ALA A 94 3.78 -2.61 -17.39
CA ALA A 94 3.03 -3.39 -18.37
C ALA A 94 1.69 -3.92 -17.81
N ALA A 95 1.69 -4.40 -16.57
CA ALA A 95 0.48 -4.84 -15.89
C ALA A 95 -0.51 -3.68 -15.71
N ARG A 96 -0.03 -2.51 -15.24
CA ARG A 96 -0.83 -1.29 -15.09
C ARG A 96 -1.43 -0.85 -16.44
N ALA A 97 -0.64 -0.81 -17.50
CA ALA A 97 -1.12 -0.45 -18.84
C ALA A 97 -2.20 -1.42 -19.33
N THR A 98 -2.03 -2.72 -19.07
CA THR A 98 -3.04 -3.74 -19.38
C THR A 98 -4.34 -3.49 -18.61
N LEU A 99 -4.25 -3.22 -17.30
CA LEU A 99 -5.41 -2.95 -16.45
C LEU A 99 -6.14 -1.66 -16.87
N GLU A 100 -5.39 -0.63 -17.25
CA GLU A 100 -5.91 0.66 -17.71
C GLU A 100 -6.67 0.50 -19.03
N ALA A 101 -6.11 -0.24 -20.00
CA ALA A 101 -6.77 -0.54 -21.27
C ALA A 101 -8.09 -1.32 -21.10
N HIS A 102 -8.24 -2.07 -20.01
CA HIS A 102 -9.45 -2.86 -19.71
C HIS A 102 -10.36 -2.20 -18.66
N GLY A 103 -10.06 -0.97 -18.22
CA GLY A 103 -10.91 -0.21 -17.31
C GLY A 103 -10.88 -0.68 -15.84
N ASP A 104 -9.89 -1.46 -15.42
CA ASP A 104 -9.76 -1.94 -14.04
C ASP A 104 -9.15 -0.88 -13.11
N ARG A 105 -9.92 0.19 -12.88
CA ARG A 105 -9.47 1.40 -12.19
C ARG A 105 -8.91 1.14 -10.78
N VAL A 106 -9.48 0.17 -10.06
CA VAL A 106 -9.03 -0.14 -8.68
C VAL A 106 -7.62 -0.71 -8.68
N ASN A 107 -7.32 -1.65 -9.58
CA ASN A 107 -5.99 -2.24 -9.66
C ASN A 107 -4.98 -1.30 -10.36
N VAL A 108 -5.42 -0.42 -11.27
CA VAL A 108 -4.56 0.67 -11.76
C VAL A 108 -4.15 1.58 -10.62
N ALA A 109 -5.09 1.95 -9.74
CA ALA A 109 -4.78 2.79 -8.59
C ALA A 109 -3.80 2.10 -7.64
N HIS A 110 -4.02 0.82 -7.35
CA HIS A 110 -3.14 0.02 -6.52
C HIS A 110 -1.71 -0.04 -7.09
N ALA A 111 -1.56 -0.33 -8.38
CA ALA A 111 -0.26 -0.35 -9.05
C ALA A 111 0.49 1.00 -8.90
N ARG A 112 -0.21 2.12 -9.07
CA ARG A 112 0.39 3.46 -8.87
C ARG A 112 0.72 3.73 -7.40
N HIS A 113 -0.10 3.29 -6.44
CA HIS A 113 0.25 3.40 -5.02
C HIS A 113 1.53 2.65 -4.68
N LEU A 114 1.73 1.45 -5.24
CA LEU A 114 2.96 0.69 -5.05
C LEU A 114 4.19 1.41 -5.65
N GLU A 115 4.05 2.00 -6.83
CA GLU A 115 5.09 2.83 -7.45
C GLU A 115 5.47 4.02 -6.55
N VAL A 116 4.47 4.74 -6.03
CA VAL A 116 4.68 5.86 -5.11
C VAL A 116 5.39 5.39 -3.84
N ARG A 117 4.94 4.30 -3.22
CA ARG A 117 5.60 3.76 -2.01
C ARG A 117 7.05 3.35 -2.29
N ARG A 118 7.35 2.78 -3.46
CA ARG A 118 8.73 2.49 -3.87
C ARG A 118 9.55 3.78 -3.97
N LEU A 119 9.04 4.81 -4.66
CA LEU A 119 9.72 6.11 -4.79
C LEU A 119 10.04 6.71 -3.42
N LEU A 120 9.12 6.61 -2.46
CA LEU A 120 9.32 7.06 -1.08
C LEU A 120 10.38 6.26 -0.32
N LEU A 121 10.54 4.96 -0.61
CA LEU A 121 11.58 4.13 0.00
C LEU A 121 12.98 4.46 -0.52
N ILE A 122 13.09 4.89 -1.78
CA ILE A 122 14.38 5.26 -2.40
C ILE A 122 14.67 6.78 -2.37
N GLY A 123 13.89 7.54 -1.59
CA GLY A 123 14.11 8.98 -1.39
C GLY A 123 13.66 9.91 -2.52
N ARG A 124 12.93 9.42 -3.53
CA ARG A 124 12.46 10.23 -4.69
C ARG A 124 11.10 10.88 -4.42
N ILE A 125 11.06 11.83 -3.49
CA ILE A 125 9.81 12.42 -2.97
C ILE A 125 9.06 13.25 -4.05
N ASP A 126 9.76 14.06 -4.84
CA ASP A 126 9.11 14.86 -5.90
C ASP A 126 8.40 14.00 -6.94
N GLU A 127 8.97 12.84 -7.27
CA GLU A 127 8.37 11.90 -8.21
C GLU A 127 7.19 11.17 -7.59
N ALA A 128 7.28 10.82 -6.31
CA ALA A 128 6.18 10.25 -5.56
C ALA A 128 4.95 11.17 -5.60
N GLU A 129 5.15 12.48 -5.39
CA GLU A 129 4.10 13.51 -5.49
C GLU A 129 3.52 13.60 -6.90
N ARG A 130 4.37 13.72 -7.92
CA ARG A 130 3.94 13.79 -9.33
C ARG A 130 3.16 12.55 -9.77
N THR A 131 3.57 11.36 -9.31
CA THR A 131 2.87 10.11 -9.64
C THR A 131 1.53 10.02 -8.90
N LEU A 132 1.48 10.43 -7.62
CA LEU A 132 0.24 10.44 -6.85
C LEU A 132 -0.78 11.44 -7.42
N ALA A 133 -0.34 12.62 -7.89
CA ALA A 133 -1.22 13.64 -8.46
C ALA A 133 -1.98 13.19 -9.72
N LYS A 134 -1.51 12.13 -10.40
CA LYS A 134 -2.16 11.57 -11.59
C LYS A 134 -3.32 10.62 -11.26
N LEU A 135 -3.52 10.29 -9.98
CA LEU A 135 -4.55 9.35 -9.55
C LEU A 135 -5.91 10.03 -9.39
N ASP A 136 -6.92 9.49 -10.06
CA ASP A 136 -8.30 9.82 -9.76
C ASP A 136 -8.78 9.03 -8.54
N VAL A 137 -9.12 9.75 -7.47
CA VAL A 137 -9.56 9.20 -6.19
C VAL A 137 -11.08 9.00 -6.15
N ALA A 138 -11.83 9.70 -7.01
CA ALA A 138 -13.29 9.69 -7.01
C ALA A 138 -13.93 8.30 -7.19
N PRO A 139 -13.38 7.36 -7.99
CA PRO A 139 -13.99 6.03 -8.16
C PRO A 139 -13.52 5.01 -7.13
N LEU A 140 -12.60 5.35 -6.23
CA LEU A 140 -11.98 4.36 -5.35
C LEU A 140 -12.94 3.87 -4.26
N PRO A 141 -13.01 2.57 -3.98
CA PRO A 141 -13.73 2.05 -2.83
C PRO A 141 -13.06 2.49 -1.51
N PRO A 142 -13.77 2.44 -0.38
CA PRO A 142 -13.24 2.89 0.91
C PRO A 142 -11.87 2.30 1.26
N ALA A 143 -11.65 1.01 1.04
CA ALA A 143 -10.37 0.35 1.30
C ALA A 143 -9.21 0.99 0.50
N SER A 144 -9.38 1.19 -0.80
CA SER A 144 -8.37 1.83 -1.65
C SER A 144 -8.18 3.32 -1.33
N ARG A 145 -9.22 4.00 -0.85
CA ARG A 145 -9.10 5.38 -0.35
C ARG A 145 -8.27 5.46 0.93
N THR A 146 -8.43 4.50 1.85
CA THR A 146 -7.56 4.42 3.04
C THR A 146 -6.10 4.33 2.63
N VAL A 147 -5.77 3.41 1.72
CA VAL A 147 -4.40 3.26 1.20
C VAL A 147 -3.91 4.53 0.52
N HIS A 148 -4.74 5.18 -0.29
CA HIS A 148 -4.40 6.45 -0.93
C HIS A 148 -4.01 7.52 0.11
N GLU A 149 -4.83 7.71 1.14
CA GLU A 149 -4.59 8.73 2.17
C GLU A 149 -3.39 8.39 3.07
N LEU A 150 -3.10 7.11 3.30
CA LEU A 150 -1.87 6.67 3.96
C LEU A 150 -0.63 7.04 3.13
N VAL A 151 -0.70 6.90 1.80
CA VAL A 151 0.38 7.32 0.90
C VAL A 151 0.54 8.86 0.90
N VAL A 152 -0.56 9.62 0.89
CA VAL A 152 -0.53 11.09 1.05
C VAL A 152 0.16 11.48 2.37
N ALA A 153 -0.22 10.82 3.48
CA ALA A 153 0.41 11.06 4.77
C ALA A 153 1.90 10.73 4.76
N GLY A 154 2.29 9.61 4.14
CA GLY A 154 3.69 9.19 4.02
C GLY A 154 4.57 10.16 3.21
N ILE A 155 4.01 10.84 2.20
CA ILE A 155 4.67 11.93 1.48
C ILE A 155 4.81 13.15 2.39
N ALA A 156 3.71 13.58 3.01
CA ALA A 156 3.68 14.77 3.85
C ALA A 156 4.68 14.68 5.01
N ILE A 157 4.79 13.51 5.65
CA ILE A 157 5.79 13.23 6.71
C ILE A 157 7.22 13.42 6.20
N ARG A 158 7.55 12.91 5.00
CA ARG A 158 8.89 13.04 4.41
C ARG A 158 9.21 14.47 3.95
N ARG A 159 8.20 15.30 3.74
CA ARG A 159 8.33 16.75 3.51
C ARG A 159 8.34 17.58 4.80
N LEU A 160 8.30 16.91 5.97
CA LEU A 160 8.13 17.55 7.27
C LEU A 160 6.85 18.37 7.41
N GLY A 161 5.84 18.16 6.56
CA GLY A 161 4.55 18.86 6.64
C GLY A 161 3.58 18.16 7.57
N THR A 162 3.69 18.39 8.88
CA THR A 162 2.93 17.61 9.87
C THR A 162 1.43 17.88 9.83
N LYS A 163 1.01 19.12 9.60
CA LYS A 163 -0.40 19.49 9.44
C LYS A 163 -1.06 18.73 8.27
N ALA A 164 -0.36 18.65 7.14
CA ALA A 164 -0.84 17.91 5.97
C ALA A 164 -0.90 16.40 6.24
N ALA A 165 0.10 15.86 6.93
CA ALA A 165 0.10 14.45 7.36
C ALA A 165 -1.08 14.12 8.27
N ARG A 166 -1.33 14.93 9.32
CA ARG A 166 -2.49 14.74 10.23
C ARG A 166 -3.81 14.79 9.49
N ALA A 167 -3.99 15.73 8.56
CA ALA A 167 -5.20 15.85 7.76
C ALA A 167 -5.43 14.62 6.85
N ALA A 168 -4.36 14.10 6.25
CA ALA A 168 -4.40 12.87 5.46
C ALA A 168 -4.75 11.64 6.31
N LEU A 169 -4.09 11.45 7.46
CA LEU A 169 -4.43 10.36 8.38
C LEU A 169 -5.89 10.44 8.87
N ALA A 170 -6.43 11.64 9.06
CA ALA A 170 -7.83 11.81 9.43
C ALA A 170 -8.80 11.36 8.31
N ARG A 171 -8.44 11.61 7.04
CA ARG A 171 -9.18 11.09 5.88
C ARG A 171 -9.03 9.57 5.77
N ALA A 172 -7.82 9.03 5.98
CA ALA A 172 -7.55 7.60 6.01
C ALA A 172 -8.41 6.90 7.09
N LYS A 173 -8.50 7.45 8.30
CA LYS A 173 -9.30 6.91 9.40
C LYS A 173 -10.79 6.81 9.04
N ARG A 174 -11.35 7.86 8.42
CA ARG A 174 -12.74 7.85 7.95
C ARG A 174 -12.96 6.77 6.89
N ALA A 175 -12.07 6.68 5.90
CA ALA A 175 -12.15 5.67 4.85
C ALA A 175 -12.03 4.24 5.41
N ALA A 176 -11.14 4.00 6.38
CA ALA A 176 -10.96 2.71 7.04
C ALA A 176 -12.23 2.28 7.78
N HIS A 177 -12.87 3.22 8.48
CA HIS A 177 -14.15 2.97 9.15
C HIS A 177 -15.23 2.52 8.15
N TYR A 178 -15.35 3.19 6.99
CA TYR A 178 -16.29 2.77 5.94
C TYR A 178 -15.91 1.44 5.29
N ALA A 179 -14.62 1.11 5.21
CA ALA A 179 -14.16 -0.16 4.66
C ALA A 179 -14.52 -1.36 5.55
N ARG A 180 -14.65 -1.15 6.87
CA ARG A 180 -14.92 -2.20 7.87
C ARG A 180 -13.91 -3.36 7.84
N ILE A 181 -12.66 -3.06 7.51
CA ILE A 181 -11.55 -4.01 7.52
C ILE A 181 -10.66 -3.68 8.72
N PRO A 182 -10.61 -4.52 9.77
CA PRO A 182 -9.85 -4.22 10.99
C PRO A 182 -8.37 -3.93 10.74
N ALA A 183 -7.75 -4.66 9.81
CA ALA A 183 -6.34 -4.45 9.45
C ALA A 183 -6.06 -3.04 8.90
N LEU A 184 -7.01 -2.43 8.17
CA LEU A 184 -6.85 -1.07 7.66
C LEU A 184 -6.96 -0.02 8.78
N THR A 185 -7.84 -0.25 9.76
CA THR A 185 -7.92 0.61 10.94
C THR A 185 -6.60 0.56 11.73
N ALA A 186 -6.08 -0.64 11.96
CA ALA A 186 -4.81 -0.84 12.65
C ALA A 186 -3.63 -0.17 11.92
N GLU A 187 -3.59 -0.23 10.59
CA GLU A 187 -2.57 0.46 9.80
C GLU A 187 -2.62 1.99 9.97
N VAL A 188 -3.83 2.57 9.97
CA VAL A 188 -4.01 4.00 10.21
C VAL A 188 -3.58 4.40 11.63
N GLU A 189 -3.93 3.58 12.63
CA GLU A 189 -3.51 3.80 14.02
C GLU A 189 -1.99 3.72 14.17
N SER A 190 -1.35 2.74 13.54
CA SER A 190 0.11 2.61 13.49
C SER A 190 0.76 3.86 12.87
N ALA A 191 0.22 4.37 11.78
CA ALA A 191 0.72 5.60 11.16
C ALA A 191 0.57 6.84 12.08
N TYR A 192 -0.51 6.92 12.87
CA TYR A 192 -0.63 7.95 13.91
C TYR A 192 0.40 7.80 15.01
N LEU A 193 0.71 6.57 15.45
CA LEU A 193 1.74 6.33 16.46
C LEU A 193 3.11 6.80 15.96
N VAL A 194 3.48 6.47 14.72
CA VAL A 194 4.73 6.94 14.11
C VAL A 194 4.79 8.46 14.05
N LEU A 195 3.70 9.13 13.66
CA LEU A 195 3.66 10.59 13.59
C LEU A 195 3.82 11.29 14.95
N ASN A 196 3.36 10.64 16.02
CA ASN A 196 3.43 11.17 17.39
C ASN A 196 4.63 10.61 18.18
N ALA A 197 5.50 9.83 17.54
CA ALA A 197 6.72 9.34 18.18
C ALA A 197 7.77 10.47 18.27
N PRO A 198 8.68 10.41 19.26
CA PRO A 198 9.92 11.16 19.26
C PRO A 198 10.64 11.12 17.90
N ALA A 199 10.95 12.28 17.34
CA ALA A 199 11.61 12.41 16.03
C ALA A 199 13.07 12.86 16.14
N ALA A 200 13.39 13.69 17.13
CA ALA A 200 14.74 14.21 17.34
C ALA A 200 15.03 14.49 18.82
N ARG A 201 16.30 14.74 19.13
CA ARG A 201 16.75 15.30 20.41
C ARG A 201 17.34 16.67 20.13
N LEU A 202 16.86 17.70 20.83
CA LEU A 202 17.42 19.04 20.79
C LEU A 202 18.43 19.17 21.92
N ILE A 203 19.67 19.48 21.57
CA ILE A 203 20.75 19.79 22.51
C ILE A 203 21.08 21.28 22.35
N ALA A 204 20.79 22.07 23.39
CA ALA A 204 21.01 23.51 23.37
C ALA A 204 21.30 24.03 24.78
N SER A 205 22.26 24.95 24.91
CA SER A 205 22.60 25.62 26.17
C SER A 205 22.84 24.66 27.36
N GLY A 206 23.48 23.51 27.10
CA GLY A 206 23.75 22.48 28.11
C GLY A 206 22.54 21.64 28.52
N GLY A 207 21.36 21.88 27.93
CA GLY A 207 20.14 21.12 28.14
C GLY A 207 19.83 20.18 26.97
N GLU A 208 19.02 19.17 27.25
CA GLU A 208 18.56 18.21 26.28
C GLU A 208 17.05 17.97 26.42
N ARG A 209 16.32 17.96 25.29
CA ARG A 209 14.91 17.56 25.26
C ARG A 209 14.56 16.79 24.00
N VAL A 210 13.59 15.88 24.11
CA VAL A 210 13.00 15.18 22.97
C VAL A 210 12.06 16.12 22.21
N LEU A 211 12.08 16.05 20.89
CA LEU A 211 11.17 16.76 19.99
C LEU A 211 10.26 15.78 19.25
N LEU A 212 8.99 16.14 19.13
CA LEU A 212 8.08 15.54 18.15
C LEU A 212 8.35 16.11 16.75
N LEU A 213 7.85 15.43 15.71
CA LEU A 213 8.04 15.86 14.32
C LEU A 213 7.54 17.28 14.04
N GLU A 214 6.45 17.68 14.69
CA GLU A 214 5.85 19.03 14.56
C GLU A 214 6.74 20.11 15.17
N GLU A 215 7.46 19.79 16.24
CA GLU A 215 8.44 20.70 16.84
C GLU A 215 9.71 20.80 16.00
N VAL A 216 10.10 19.71 15.33
CA VAL A 216 11.20 19.71 14.36
C VAL A 216 10.84 20.58 13.15
N GLU A 217 9.61 20.46 12.61
CA GLU A 217 9.10 21.33 11.54
C GLU A 217 9.17 22.81 11.96
N ALA A 218 8.66 23.14 13.15
CA ALA A 218 8.69 24.51 13.66
C ALA A 218 10.11 25.04 13.88
N LEU A 219 11.03 24.20 14.37
CA LEU A 219 12.43 24.58 14.57
C LEU A 219 13.13 24.88 13.24
N LEU A 220 12.94 24.04 12.22
CA LEU A 220 13.54 24.24 10.89
C LEU A 220 12.94 25.43 10.13
N ALA A 221 11.69 25.79 10.42
CA ALA A 221 11.05 27.00 9.91
C ALA A 221 11.46 28.28 10.65
N SER A 222 12.18 28.17 11.77
CA SER A 222 12.65 29.30 12.57
C SER A 222 13.99 29.85 12.05
N ASN A 223 14.48 30.92 12.67
CA ASN A 223 15.79 31.50 12.38
C ASN A 223 16.94 30.80 13.14
N ALA A 224 16.68 29.65 13.78
CA ALA A 224 17.70 28.90 14.49
C ALA A 224 18.71 28.28 13.51
N PHE A 225 20.00 28.34 13.86
CA PHE A 225 21.03 27.59 13.15
C PHE A 225 21.03 26.15 13.67
N VAL A 226 20.62 25.20 12.81
CA VAL A 226 20.52 23.78 13.15
C VAL A 226 21.68 23.02 12.52
N VAL A 227 22.37 22.22 13.33
CA VAL A 227 23.41 21.28 12.88
C VAL A 227 22.87 19.88 13.12
N ASP A 228 22.80 19.08 12.06
CA ASP A 228 22.55 17.64 12.17
C ASP A 228 23.85 16.94 12.59
N ALA A 229 23.77 16.07 13.58
CA ALA A 229 24.93 15.49 14.26
C ALA A 229 25.38 14.15 13.65
#